data_AF-G3HLQ1-F1
#
_entry.id   AF-G3HLQ1-F1
#
_cell.length_a   1.000
_cell.length_b   1.000
_cell.length_c   1.000
_cell.angle_alpha   90.00
_cell.angle_beta   90.00
_cell.angle_gamma   90.00
#
_symmetry.space_group_name_H-M   'P 1'
#
loop_
_entity.id
_entity.type
_entity.pdbx_description
1 polymer ?
#
loop_
_entity_poly.entity_id
_entity_poly.type
_entity_poly.pdbx_seq_one_letter_code
_entity_poly.pdbx_strand_id
1 'polypeptide(L)'
;MGRIDELCDEGGRIKDLYSELNKWSFESICLVLYEKRFGLLQKDSAEEALTFIMAIKMMMSTFGKMMVTPVELHKSLNTKVWQAHTLAWDTIFKAVKPCIDNRLEKYSQQPDTDFLCDIYHHNHLSKKELYAAVTELQLAAVETTVLMLNTQVLGSSEDNFEDASQFKPERWLQKEKKINPFAHLPFGLGKRMCIGRRLAELQLHLALCWIIQKYKIVATDNEPVQMLHLGILVPNRELPIAFCRR
;
A
#
# COMPACT_ATOMS: atom_id res chain seq x y z
N MET A 1 23.03 1.13 14.32
CA MET A 1 22.94 1.17 12.85
C MET A 1 21.49 0.95 12.50
N GLY A 2 20.86 1.81 11.70
CA GLY A 2 19.46 1.63 11.30
C GLY A 2 19.37 0.71 10.07
N ARG A 3 18.21 0.10 9.81
CA ARG A 3 18.05 -0.81 8.67
C ARG A 3 18.43 -0.18 7.31
N ILE A 4 18.11 1.10 7.09
CA ILE A 4 18.54 1.81 5.87
C ILE A 4 20.07 1.78 5.74
N ASP A 5 20.82 2.01 6.83
CA ASP A 5 22.30 1.90 6.81
C ASP A 5 22.78 0.50 6.41
N GLU A 6 22.02 -0.56 6.74
CA GLU A 6 22.37 -1.95 6.38
C GLU A 6 21.99 -2.32 4.93
N LEU A 7 20.99 -1.64 4.37
CA LEU A 7 20.51 -1.87 3.01
C LEU A 7 21.26 -1.04 1.95
N CYS A 8 21.87 0.07 2.37
CA CYS A 8 22.61 0.95 1.49
C CYS A 8 23.91 0.29 0.99
N ASP A 9 24.19 0.44 -0.30
CA ASP A 9 25.53 0.21 -0.87
C ASP A 9 26.52 1.30 -0.42
N GLU A 10 27.79 1.19 -0.84
CA GLU A 10 28.83 2.20 -0.54
C GLU A 10 28.46 3.62 -0.99
N GLY A 11 27.58 3.75 -2.00
CA GLY A 11 27.07 5.01 -2.52
C GLY A 11 25.78 5.49 -1.84
N GLY A 12 25.28 4.80 -0.81
CA GLY A 12 24.04 5.14 -0.12
C GLY A 12 22.77 4.71 -0.85
N ARG A 13 22.86 3.93 -1.92
CA ARG A 13 21.68 3.45 -2.68
C ARG A 13 21.14 2.16 -2.10
N ILE A 14 19.81 2.03 -2.07
CA ILE A 14 19.14 0.79 -1.70
C ILE A 14 18.79 0.06 -2.99
N LYS A 15 19.24 -1.19 -3.12
CA LYS A 15 18.87 -2.05 -4.24
C LYS A 15 17.40 -2.47 -4.12
N ASP A 16 16.62 -2.30 -5.19
CA ASP A 16 15.18 -2.60 -5.22
C ASP A 16 14.44 -1.89 -4.07
N LEU A 17 14.59 -0.56 -4.04
CA LEU A 17 13.98 0.28 -3.01
C LEU A 17 12.46 0.07 -2.94
N TYR A 18 11.82 -0.15 -4.09
CA TYR A 18 10.39 -0.43 -4.17
C TYR A 18 10.00 -1.68 -3.37
N SER A 19 10.75 -2.77 -3.48
CA SER A 19 10.52 -3.98 -2.69
C SER A 19 10.71 -3.75 -1.19
N GLU A 20 11.73 -2.99 -0.78
CA GLU A 20 11.95 -2.67 0.64
C GLU A 20 10.86 -1.75 1.23
N LEU A 21 10.35 -0.79 0.45
CA LEU A 21 9.19 0.03 0.83
C LEU A 21 7.91 -0.80 0.96
N ASN A 22 7.70 -1.78 0.07
CA ASN A 22 6.57 -2.69 0.17
C ASN A 22 6.65 -3.58 1.43
N LYS A 23 7.84 -4.04 1.81
CA LYS A 23 8.04 -4.76 3.09
C LYS A 23 7.67 -3.88 4.28
N TRP A 24 8.08 -2.61 4.28
CA TRP A 24 7.71 -1.65 5.32
C TRP A 24 6.19 -1.40 5.37
N SER A 25 5.57 -1.15 4.21
CA SER A 25 4.12 -0.94 4.13
C SER A 25 3.35 -2.15 4.66
N PHE A 26 3.75 -3.36 4.23
CA PHE A 26 3.21 -4.62 4.70
C PHE A 26 3.30 -4.77 6.23
N GLU A 27 4.50 -4.61 6.79
CA GLU A 27 4.70 -4.77 8.23
C GLU A 27 3.87 -3.74 9.02
N SER A 28 3.76 -2.52 8.50
CA SER A 28 3.00 -1.45 9.14
C SER A 28 1.50 -1.73 9.14
N ILE A 29 0.92 -2.13 8.00
CA ILE A 29 -0.51 -2.44 7.93
C ILE A 29 -0.86 -3.69 8.72
N CYS A 30 0.00 -4.72 8.69
CA CYS A 30 -0.22 -5.96 9.45
C CYS A 30 -0.22 -5.73 10.96
N LEU A 31 0.65 -4.84 11.46
CA LEU A 31 0.65 -4.48 12.87
C LEU A 31 -0.68 -3.81 13.27
N VAL A 32 -1.22 -2.93 12.42
CA VAL A 32 -2.48 -2.23 12.70
C VAL A 32 -3.68 -3.17 12.59
N LEU A 33 -3.73 -4.03 11.57
CA LEU A 33 -4.86 -4.92 11.30
C LEU A 33 -4.88 -6.17 12.18
N TYR A 34 -3.71 -6.69 12.56
CA TYR A 34 -3.62 -7.99 13.23
C TYR A 34 -2.95 -7.95 14.60
N GLU A 35 -2.39 -6.81 15.01
CA GLU A 35 -1.49 -6.72 16.16
C GLU A 35 -0.31 -7.71 16.11
N LYS A 36 0.04 -8.17 14.91
CA LYS A 36 1.11 -9.15 14.66
C LYS A 36 2.23 -8.50 13.85
N ARG A 37 3.46 -8.69 14.32
CA ARG A 37 4.68 -8.42 13.56
C ARG A 37 5.04 -9.66 12.75
N PHE A 38 5.21 -9.50 11.45
CA PHE A 38 5.55 -10.59 10.53
C PHE A 38 7.06 -10.71 10.31
N GLY A 39 7.86 -9.77 10.83
CA GLY A 39 9.31 -9.87 10.84
C GLY A 39 9.96 -9.58 9.49
N LEU A 40 9.25 -8.98 8.52
CA LEU A 40 9.81 -8.66 7.20
C LEU A 40 10.93 -7.62 7.22
N LEU A 41 11.08 -6.94 8.36
CA LEU A 41 12.10 -5.92 8.57
C LEU A 41 13.34 -6.43 9.29
N GLN A 42 13.37 -7.71 9.66
CA GLN A 42 14.49 -8.39 10.30
C GLN A 42 15.32 -9.12 9.23
N LYS A 43 16.61 -9.40 9.50
CA LYS A 43 17.49 -10.12 8.57
C LYS A 43 16.99 -11.53 8.27
N ASP A 44 16.48 -12.22 9.27
CA ASP A 44 15.88 -13.54 9.14
C ASP A 44 14.36 -13.37 8.97
N SER A 45 13.94 -13.00 7.75
CA SER A 45 12.53 -12.84 7.45
C SER A 45 11.81 -14.19 7.51
N ALA A 46 10.69 -14.26 8.23
CA ALA A 46 9.87 -15.46 8.29
C ALA A 46 9.37 -15.88 6.89
N GLU A 47 9.59 -17.15 6.53
CA GLU A 47 9.11 -17.73 5.25
C GLU A 47 7.59 -17.52 5.06
N GLU A 48 6.83 -17.46 6.15
CA GLU A 48 5.39 -17.17 6.18
C GLU A 48 5.06 -15.82 5.51
N ALA A 49 5.79 -14.76 5.85
CA ALA A 49 5.53 -13.42 5.36
C ALA A 49 5.94 -13.24 3.88
N LEU A 50 7.04 -13.89 3.48
CA LEU A 50 7.46 -13.94 2.07
C LEU A 50 6.44 -14.69 1.22
N THR A 51 5.96 -15.84 1.69
CA THR A 51 4.91 -16.61 1.02
C THR A 51 3.64 -15.78 0.84
N PHE A 52 3.28 -14.98 1.85
CA PHE A 52 2.14 -14.09 1.78
C PHE A 52 2.30 -12.98 0.73
N ILE A 53 3.45 -12.29 0.71
CA ILE A 53 3.74 -11.26 -0.30
C ILE A 53 3.73 -11.87 -1.71
N MET A 54 4.34 -13.04 -1.89
CA MET A 54 4.32 -13.74 -3.17
C MET A 54 2.89 -14.10 -3.60
N ALA A 55 2.04 -14.50 -2.66
CA ALA A 55 0.63 -14.76 -2.93
C ALA A 55 -0.11 -13.48 -3.37
N ILE A 56 0.13 -12.33 -2.73
CA ILE A 56 -0.45 -11.04 -3.18
C ILE A 56 -0.01 -10.71 -4.61
N LYS A 57 1.30 -10.74 -4.89
CA LYS A 57 1.82 -10.45 -6.24
C LYS A 57 1.25 -11.40 -7.30
N MET A 58 1.13 -12.68 -6.96
CA MET A 58 0.52 -13.68 -7.83
C MET A 58 -0.96 -13.36 -8.08
N MET A 59 -1.71 -13.04 -7.02
CA MET A 59 -3.13 -12.68 -7.11
C MET A 59 -3.34 -11.48 -8.04
N MET A 60 -2.57 -10.41 -7.86
CA MET A 60 -2.70 -9.18 -8.67
C MET A 60 -2.31 -9.40 -10.14
N SER A 61 -1.21 -10.12 -10.39
CA SER A 61 -0.76 -10.41 -11.77
C SER A 61 -1.69 -11.36 -12.55
N THR A 62 -2.39 -12.25 -11.84
CA THR A 62 -3.36 -13.17 -12.44
C THR A 62 -4.73 -12.54 -12.61
N PHE A 63 -5.13 -11.64 -11.70
CA PHE A 63 -6.36 -10.86 -11.80
C PHE A 63 -6.41 -10.04 -13.10
N GLY A 64 -5.34 -9.31 -13.42
CA GLY A 64 -5.27 -8.49 -14.64
C GLY A 64 -5.49 -9.30 -15.93
N LYS A 65 -5.06 -10.56 -15.97
CA LYS A 65 -5.26 -11.46 -17.13
C LYS A 65 -6.73 -11.90 -17.28
N MET A 66 -7.49 -11.90 -16.19
CA MET A 66 -8.90 -12.29 -16.15
C MET A 66 -9.86 -11.09 -16.14
N MET A 67 -9.34 -9.86 -16.23
CA MET A 67 -10.18 -8.67 -16.37
C MET A 67 -10.73 -8.48 -17.79
N VAL A 68 -10.01 -8.98 -18.81
CA VAL A 68 -10.40 -8.83 -20.22
C VAL A 68 -11.23 -10.03 -20.69
N THR A 69 -10.85 -11.23 -20.28
CA THR A 69 -11.54 -12.48 -20.60
C THR A 69 -12.53 -12.84 -19.49
N PRO A 70 -13.77 -13.23 -19.80
CA PRO A 70 -14.77 -13.57 -18.79
C PRO A 70 -14.25 -14.61 -17.79
N VAL A 71 -14.37 -14.31 -16.49
CA VAL A 71 -13.85 -15.16 -15.42
C VAL A 71 -14.55 -16.53 -15.38
N GLU A 72 -15.81 -16.58 -15.80
CA GLU A 72 -16.60 -17.81 -15.90
C GLU A 72 -15.97 -18.81 -16.88
N LEU A 73 -15.34 -18.30 -17.94
CA LEU A 73 -14.62 -19.12 -18.92
C LEU A 73 -13.33 -19.68 -18.31
N HIS A 74 -12.59 -18.85 -17.58
CA HIS A 74 -11.38 -19.27 -16.87
C HIS A 74 -11.67 -20.37 -15.84
N LYS A 75 -12.79 -20.24 -15.14
CA LYS A 75 -13.29 -21.20 -14.15
C LYS A 75 -13.79 -22.49 -14.80
N SER A 76 -14.60 -22.41 -15.86
CA SER A 76 -15.17 -23.60 -16.52
C SER A 76 -14.10 -24.45 -17.21
N LEU A 77 -13.09 -23.82 -17.80
CA LEU A 77 -11.95 -24.50 -18.42
C LEU A 77 -10.84 -24.86 -17.43
N ASN A 78 -11.00 -24.51 -16.15
CA ASN A 78 -10.01 -24.68 -15.10
C ASN A 78 -8.58 -24.28 -15.53
N THR A 79 -8.46 -23.09 -16.12
CA THR A 79 -7.20 -22.63 -16.71
C THR A 79 -6.07 -22.53 -15.68
N LYS A 80 -4.80 -22.60 -16.11
CA LYS A 80 -3.65 -22.40 -15.19
C LYS A 80 -3.70 -21.05 -14.47
N VAL A 81 -4.22 -20.00 -15.12
CA VAL A 81 -4.41 -18.67 -14.53
C VAL A 81 -5.43 -18.73 -13.40
N TRP A 82 -6.57 -19.40 -13.62
CA TRP A 82 -7.61 -19.61 -12.60
C TRP A 82 -7.07 -20.38 -11.38
N GLN A 83 -6.34 -21.47 -11.63
CA GLN A 83 -5.74 -22.28 -10.56
C GLN A 83 -4.75 -21.47 -9.72
N ALA A 84 -3.85 -20.73 -10.38
CA ALA A 84 -2.87 -19.88 -9.72
C ALA A 84 -3.54 -18.74 -8.92
N HIS A 85 -4.56 -18.10 -9.48
CA HIS A 85 -5.30 -17.04 -8.81
C HIS A 85 -6.04 -17.56 -7.56
N THR A 86 -6.70 -18.72 -7.69
CA THR A 86 -7.42 -19.36 -6.57
C THR A 86 -6.46 -19.77 -5.47
N LEU A 87 -5.33 -20.42 -5.81
CA LEU A 87 -4.30 -20.80 -4.83
C LEU A 87 -3.71 -19.58 -4.11
N ALA A 88 -3.50 -18.48 -4.83
CA ALA A 88 -3.01 -17.23 -4.26
C ALA A 88 -4.00 -16.68 -3.22
N TRP A 89 -5.30 -16.61 -3.54
CA TRP A 89 -6.33 -16.22 -2.58
C TRP A 89 -6.45 -17.16 -1.39
N ASP A 90 -6.41 -18.47 -1.61
CA ASP A 90 -6.45 -19.45 -0.53
C ASP A 90 -5.27 -19.26 0.44
N THR A 91 -4.07 -19.00 -0.10
CA THR A 91 -2.88 -18.72 0.69
C THR A 91 -3.04 -17.44 1.51
N ILE A 92 -3.58 -16.37 0.91
CA ILE A 92 -3.87 -15.10 1.59
C ILE A 92 -4.86 -15.34 2.73
N PHE A 93 -6.03 -15.93 2.46
CA PHE A 93 -7.04 -16.15 3.49
C PHE A 93 -6.58 -17.12 4.58
N LYS A 94 -5.76 -18.13 4.24
CA LYS A 94 -5.22 -19.08 5.22
C LYS A 94 -4.29 -18.38 6.23
N ALA A 95 -3.54 -17.37 5.80
CA ALA A 95 -2.68 -16.59 6.69
C ALA A 95 -3.45 -15.52 7.49
N VAL A 96 -4.46 -14.89 6.88
CA VAL A 96 -5.22 -13.80 7.53
C VAL A 96 -6.20 -14.32 8.59
N LYS A 97 -6.92 -15.42 8.33
CA LYS A 97 -7.99 -15.92 9.23
C LYS A 97 -7.51 -16.16 10.67
N PRO A 98 -6.42 -16.90 10.93
CA PRO A 98 -5.95 -17.12 12.29
C PRO A 98 -5.55 -15.82 13.00
N CYS A 99 -5.02 -14.84 12.26
CA CYS A 99 -4.63 -13.55 12.84
C CYS A 99 -5.85 -12.77 13.34
N ILE A 100 -6.96 -12.78 12.58
CA ILE A 100 -8.21 -12.13 12.98
C ILE A 100 -8.85 -12.90 14.13
N ASP A 101 -8.93 -14.23 14.05
CA ASP A 101 -9.54 -15.04 15.12
C ASP A 101 -8.80 -14.87 16.45
N ASN A 102 -7.46 -14.88 16.45
CA ASN A 102 -6.65 -14.65 17.65
C ASN A 102 -6.90 -13.27 18.27
N ARG A 103 -7.08 -12.23 17.44
CA ARG A 103 -7.37 -10.87 17.93
C ARG A 103 -8.77 -10.78 18.53
N LEU A 104 -9.76 -11.37 17.86
CA LEU A 104 -11.13 -11.43 18.38
C LEU A 104 -11.20 -12.18 19.72
N GLU A 105 -10.47 -13.29 19.84
CA GLU A 105 -10.40 -14.07 21.08
C GLU A 105 -9.72 -13.27 22.21
N LYS A 106 -8.60 -12.60 21.91
CA LYS A 106 -7.83 -11.78 22.87
C LYS A 106 -8.68 -10.71 23.55
N TYR A 107 -9.59 -10.06 22.82
CA TYR A 107 -10.42 -8.97 23.33
C TYR A 107 -11.89 -9.38 23.56
N SER A 108 -12.19 -10.67 23.57
CA SER A 108 -13.56 -11.20 23.74
C SER A 108 -14.27 -10.72 25.02
N GLN A 109 -13.50 -10.45 26.09
CA GLN A 109 -14.02 -9.96 27.36
C GLN A 109 -14.15 -8.42 27.44
N GLN A 110 -13.49 -7.68 26.55
CA GLN A 110 -13.51 -6.21 26.51
C GLN A 110 -13.58 -5.69 25.07
N PRO A 111 -14.69 -5.92 24.34
CA PRO A 111 -14.78 -5.65 22.91
C PRO A 111 -14.54 -4.18 22.55
N ASP A 112 -15.01 -3.25 23.39
CA ASP A 112 -14.95 -1.79 23.15
C ASP A 112 -13.53 -1.22 23.14
N THR A 113 -12.55 -2.00 23.60
CA THR A 113 -11.13 -1.59 23.66
C THR A 113 -10.37 -1.83 22.36
N ASP A 114 -10.95 -2.59 21.42
CA ASP A 114 -10.36 -2.95 20.14
C ASP A 114 -11.33 -2.67 18.99
N PHE A 115 -10.88 -1.94 17.97
CA PHE A 115 -11.78 -1.53 16.89
C PHE A 115 -12.33 -2.71 16.06
N LEU A 116 -11.59 -3.83 15.91
CA LEU A 116 -12.09 -4.98 15.14
C LEU A 116 -13.15 -5.74 15.94
N CYS A 117 -12.95 -5.89 17.25
CA CYS A 117 -13.96 -6.47 18.13
C CYS A 117 -15.21 -5.59 18.24
N ASP A 118 -15.04 -4.28 18.40
CA ASP A 118 -16.16 -3.33 18.41
C ASP A 118 -16.98 -3.41 17.11
N ILE A 119 -16.30 -3.45 15.96
CA ILE A 119 -16.97 -3.66 14.66
C ILE A 119 -17.70 -5.01 14.61
N TYR A 120 -17.06 -6.10 15.06
CA TYR A 120 -17.66 -7.44 15.04
C TYR A 120 -18.90 -7.55 15.94
N HIS A 121 -18.87 -6.93 17.12
CA HIS A 121 -19.95 -7.03 18.09
C HIS A 121 -21.08 -6.01 17.88
N HIS A 122 -20.77 -4.77 17.48
CA HIS A 122 -21.76 -3.69 17.38
C HIS A 122 -22.28 -3.44 15.96
N ASN A 123 -21.53 -3.79 14.91
CA ASN A 123 -21.90 -3.43 13.53
C ASN A 123 -22.45 -4.61 12.70
N HIS A 124 -22.85 -5.71 13.36
CA HIS A 124 -23.47 -6.91 12.75
C HIS A 124 -22.70 -7.52 11.56
N LEU A 125 -21.41 -7.26 11.42
CA LEU A 125 -20.59 -7.89 10.39
C LEU A 125 -20.35 -9.35 10.76
N SER A 126 -20.66 -10.26 9.84
CA SER A 126 -20.27 -11.65 10.00
C SER A 126 -18.74 -11.77 9.98
N LYS A 127 -18.20 -12.84 10.58
CA LYS A 127 -16.75 -13.13 10.48
C LYS A 127 -16.26 -13.16 9.03
N LYS A 128 -17.09 -13.62 8.09
CA LYS A 128 -16.76 -13.66 6.66
C LYS A 128 -16.59 -12.27 6.06
N GLU A 129 -17.50 -11.35 6.37
CA GLU A 129 -17.40 -9.96 5.90
C GLU A 129 -16.22 -9.24 6.55
N LEU A 130 -15.94 -9.52 7.83
CA LEU A 130 -14.76 -9.00 8.50
C LEU A 130 -13.46 -9.50 7.84
N TYR A 131 -13.37 -10.80 7.55
CA TYR A 131 -12.22 -11.36 6.84
C TYR A 131 -12.02 -10.71 5.48
N ALA A 132 -13.10 -10.51 4.72
CA ALA A 132 -13.04 -9.87 3.40
C ALA A 132 -12.56 -8.41 3.52
N ALA A 133 -13.19 -7.60 4.38
CA ALA A 133 -12.87 -6.18 4.54
C ALA A 133 -11.43 -5.95 5.00
N VAL A 134 -10.95 -6.73 5.98
CA VAL A 134 -9.57 -6.63 6.48
C VAL A 134 -8.56 -7.08 5.41
N THR A 135 -8.88 -8.13 4.65
CA THR A 135 -8.03 -8.60 3.55
C THR A 135 -7.96 -7.57 2.43
N GLU A 136 -9.10 -6.98 2.02
CA GLU A 136 -9.14 -5.93 1.00
C GLU A 136 -8.32 -4.69 1.43
N LEU A 137 -8.43 -4.29 2.70
CA LEU A 137 -7.66 -3.17 3.24
C LEU A 137 -6.15 -3.46 3.25
N GLN A 138 -5.76 -4.69 3.62
CA GLN A 138 -4.36 -5.12 3.58
C GLN A 138 -3.82 -5.13 2.13
N LEU A 139 -4.58 -5.69 1.19
CA LEU A 139 -4.21 -5.73 -0.23
C LEU A 139 -4.04 -4.33 -0.79
N ALA A 140 -4.97 -3.42 -0.52
CA ALA A 140 -4.90 -2.03 -0.96
C ALA A 140 -3.69 -1.28 -0.38
N ALA A 141 -3.18 -1.66 0.80
CA ALA A 141 -1.98 -1.06 1.39
C ALA A 141 -0.66 -1.58 0.79
N VAL A 142 -0.67 -2.79 0.20
CA VAL A 142 0.51 -3.40 -0.44
C VAL A 142 0.58 -3.04 -1.91
N GLU A 143 -0.56 -3.05 -2.59
CA GLU A 143 -0.69 -2.66 -3.99
C GLU A 143 -1.97 -1.83 -4.11
N THR A 144 -1.82 -0.51 -4.16
CA THR A 144 -2.97 0.35 -4.46
C THR A 144 -3.40 0.05 -5.90
N THR A 145 -4.71 -0.01 -6.17
CA THR A 145 -5.25 -0.03 -7.54
C THR A 145 -6.16 1.18 -7.65
N VAL A 146 -5.94 2.05 -8.64
CA VAL A 146 -6.79 3.23 -8.86
C VAL A 146 -7.86 2.90 -9.88
N LEU A 147 -9.13 3.08 -9.51
CA LEU A 147 -10.25 3.09 -10.45
C LEU A 147 -10.42 4.50 -11.04
N MET A 148 -10.59 4.60 -12.37
CA MET A 148 -10.49 5.80 -13.19
C MET A 148 -11.48 6.93 -12.84
N LEU A 149 -11.10 7.80 -11.92
CA LEU A 149 -11.16 9.24 -12.15
C LEU A 149 -9.75 9.61 -12.62
N ASN A 150 -9.60 10.36 -13.73
CA ASN A 150 -8.27 10.83 -14.17
C ASN A 150 -7.77 11.93 -13.23
N THR A 151 -7.53 11.60 -11.96
CA THR A 151 -7.10 12.53 -10.92
C THR A 151 -5.72 13.10 -11.22
N GLN A 152 -4.92 12.39 -12.03
CA GLN A 152 -3.63 12.85 -12.51
C GLN A 152 -3.77 14.13 -13.37
N VAL A 153 -4.75 14.18 -14.28
CA VAL A 153 -4.95 15.37 -15.15
C VAL A 153 -5.38 16.60 -14.35
N LEU A 154 -6.10 16.40 -13.24
CA LEU A 154 -6.49 17.50 -12.35
C LEU A 154 -5.24 18.15 -11.73
N GLY A 155 -4.25 17.34 -11.33
CA GLY A 155 -2.99 17.81 -10.77
C GLY A 155 -2.14 18.62 -11.75
N SER A 156 -2.36 18.49 -13.06
CA SER A 156 -1.65 19.23 -14.12
C SER A 156 -2.44 20.43 -14.68
N SER A 157 -3.61 20.75 -14.13
CA SER A 157 -4.45 21.86 -14.59
C SER A 157 -3.88 23.21 -14.09
N GLU A 158 -3.39 24.04 -15.01
CA GLU A 158 -2.90 25.39 -14.70
C GLU A 158 -3.99 26.32 -14.13
N ASP A 159 -5.27 26.03 -14.40
CA ASP A 159 -6.41 26.76 -13.81
C ASP A 159 -6.44 26.64 -12.28
N ASN A 160 -5.96 25.50 -11.75
CA ASN A 160 -5.94 25.20 -10.32
C ASN A 160 -4.54 25.26 -9.72
N PHE A 161 -3.51 24.97 -10.52
CA PHE A 161 -2.13 24.80 -10.09
C PHE A 161 -1.19 25.58 -11.01
N GLU A 162 -0.87 26.82 -10.63
CA GLU A 162 0.14 27.61 -11.33
C GLU A 162 1.52 26.92 -11.25
N ASP A 163 2.19 26.82 -12.41
CA ASP A 163 3.38 26.00 -12.59
C ASP A 163 3.11 24.55 -12.14
N ALA A 164 2.12 23.91 -12.74
CA ALA A 164 1.65 22.58 -12.33
C ALA A 164 2.76 21.50 -12.42
N SER A 165 3.73 21.72 -13.31
CA SER A 165 4.89 20.84 -13.50
C SER A 165 5.98 20.97 -12.41
N GLN A 166 5.91 21.98 -11.55
CA GLN A 166 6.90 22.24 -10.51
C GLN A 166 6.46 21.68 -9.15
N PHE A 167 7.38 21.02 -8.42
CA PHE A 167 7.12 20.59 -7.04
C PHE A 167 7.25 21.78 -6.08
N LYS A 168 6.12 22.41 -5.73
CA LYS A 168 6.06 23.56 -4.79
C LYS A 168 5.12 23.28 -3.62
N PRO A 169 5.57 22.69 -2.50
CA PRO A 169 4.72 22.41 -1.33
C PRO A 169 4.05 23.64 -0.72
N GLU A 170 4.67 24.81 -0.88
CA GLU A 170 4.22 26.09 -0.32
C GLU A 170 2.84 26.50 -0.86
N ARG A 171 2.44 26.01 -2.04
CA ARG A 171 1.12 26.26 -2.64
C ARG A 171 -0.04 25.84 -1.73
N TRP A 172 0.17 24.84 -0.88
CA TRP A 172 -0.84 24.35 0.06
C TRP A 172 -0.93 25.16 1.35
N LEU A 173 0.04 26.06 1.61
CA LEU A 173 0.11 26.89 2.80
C LEU A 173 -0.44 28.31 2.56
N GLN A 174 -0.66 28.67 1.30
CA GLN A 174 -1.15 29.99 0.90
C GLN A 174 -2.60 30.21 1.38
N LYS A 175 -2.85 31.35 2.03
CA LYS A 175 -4.19 31.72 2.52
C LYS A 175 -5.02 32.50 1.50
N GLU A 176 -4.36 33.17 0.55
CA GLU A 176 -4.98 34.10 -0.39
C GLU A 176 -5.64 33.38 -1.57
N LYS A 177 -4.99 32.35 -2.12
CA LYS A 177 -5.50 31.53 -3.23
C LYS A 177 -5.86 30.14 -2.72
N LYS A 178 -7.14 29.91 -2.41
CA LYS A 178 -7.62 28.59 -2.01
C LYS A 178 -7.70 27.67 -3.22
N ILE A 179 -6.91 26.60 -3.21
CA ILE A 179 -6.99 25.54 -4.22
C ILE A 179 -8.36 24.86 -4.09
N ASN A 180 -9.02 24.63 -5.23
CA ASN A 180 -10.28 23.90 -5.27
C ASN A 180 -10.09 22.49 -4.68
N PRO A 181 -10.82 22.09 -3.63
CA PRO A 181 -10.69 20.75 -3.05
C PRO A 181 -10.95 19.61 -4.05
N PHE A 182 -11.75 19.86 -5.09
CA PHE A 182 -12.01 18.89 -6.16
C PHE A 182 -10.89 18.80 -7.20
N ALA A 183 -9.88 19.67 -7.14
CA ALA A 183 -8.68 19.59 -7.98
C ALA A 183 -7.59 18.67 -7.40
N HIS A 184 -7.74 18.20 -6.16
CA HIS A 184 -6.78 17.31 -5.51
C HIS A 184 -7.47 16.10 -4.87
N LEU A 185 -7.59 15.01 -5.64
CA LEU A 185 -8.37 13.82 -5.27
C LEU A 185 -7.55 12.51 -5.28
N PRO A 186 -6.32 12.45 -4.71
CA PRO A 186 -5.52 11.22 -4.74
C PRO A 186 -6.16 10.05 -3.99
N PHE A 187 -7.08 10.32 -3.05
CA PHE A 187 -7.82 9.32 -2.28
C PHE A 187 -9.27 9.15 -2.75
N GLY A 188 -9.62 9.66 -3.93
CA GLY A 188 -10.99 9.66 -4.44
C GLY A 188 -11.92 10.66 -3.73
N LEU A 189 -13.22 10.54 -3.96
CA LEU A 189 -14.23 11.49 -3.51
C LEU A 189 -15.50 10.79 -2.99
N GLY A 190 -16.16 11.41 -2.01
CA GLY A 190 -17.48 11.01 -1.53
C GLY A 190 -17.47 9.76 -0.65
N LYS A 191 -18.63 9.11 -0.52
CA LYS A 191 -18.83 7.99 0.43
C LYS A 191 -18.03 6.72 0.11
N ARG A 192 -17.51 6.60 -1.12
CA ARG A 192 -16.66 5.49 -1.58
C ARG A 192 -15.21 5.91 -1.81
N MET A 193 -14.77 7.03 -1.20
CA MET A 193 -13.37 7.40 -1.19
C MET A 193 -12.53 6.39 -0.39
N CYS A 194 -11.21 6.45 -0.51
CA CYS A 194 -10.28 5.53 0.14
C CYS A 194 -10.53 5.47 1.66
N ILE A 195 -10.96 4.30 2.14
CA ILE A 195 -11.16 4.02 3.56
C ILE A 195 -9.85 4.11 4.36
N GLY A 196 -8.72 3.81 3.72
CA GLY A 196 -7.38 3.85 4.31
C GLY A 196 -6.73 5.23 4.37
N ARG A 197 -7.37 6.30 3.88
CA ARG A 197 -6.76 7.63 3.73
C ARG A 197 -6.05 8.11 5.00
N ARG A 198 -6.72 8.04 6.16
CA ARG A 198 -6.17 8.57 7.43
C ARG A 198 -4.97 7.78 7.92
N LEU A 199 -5.01 6.47 7.74
CA LEU A 199 -3.90 5.59 8.09
C LEU A 199 -2.70 5.83 7.15
N ALA A 200 -2.95 5.94 5.85
CA ALA A 200 -1.92 6.23 4.85
C ALA A 200 -1.24 7.60 5.10
N GLU A 201 -2.04 8.66 5.32
CA GLU A 201 -1.52 9.99 5.68
C GLU A 201 -0.61 9.91 6.94
N LEU A 202 -1.07 9.23 7.99
CA LEU A 202 -0.29 9.06 9.22
C LEU A 202 1.03 8.31 8.97
N GLN A 203 0.98 7.18 8.28
CA GLN A 203 2.16 6.36 7.97
C GLN A 203 3.17 7.13 7.13
N LEU A 204 2.73 7.85 6.10
CA LEU A 204 3.59 8.65 5.22
C LEU A 204 4.23 9.83 5.98
N HIS A 205 3.46 10.57 6.78
CA HIS A 205 3.99 11.68 7.58
C HIS A 205 5.05 11.21 8.57
N LEU A 206 4.78 10.12 9.30
CA LEU A 206 5.74 9.55 10.23
C LEU A 206 6.99 9.07 9.50
N ALA A 207 6.83 8.28 8.42
CA ALA A 207 7.96 7.78 7.63
C ALA A 207 8.86 8.91 7.13
N LEU A 208 8.27 9.98 6.59
CA LEU A 208 9.01 11.15 6.12
C LEU A 208 9.80 11.81 7.26
N CYS A 209 9.19 12.02 8.42
CA CYS A 209 9.87 12.56 9.60
C CYS A 209 11.08 11.68 10.00
N TRP A 210 10.90 10.37 10.12
CA TRP A 210 11.97 9.44 10.50
C TRP A 210 13.12 9.39 9.48
N ILE A 211 12.80 9.42 8.19
CA ILE A 211 13.79 9.39 7.11
C ILE A 211 14.58 10.70 7.09
N ILE A 212 13.90 11.85 7.04
CA ILE A 212 14.57 13.15 6.86
C ILE A 212 15.35 13.59 8.11
N GLN A 213 14.98 13.10 9.30
CA GLN A 213 15.75 13.32 10.53
C GLN A 213 17.13 12.65 10.47
N LYS A 214 17.25 11.52 9.79
CA LYS A 214 18.48 10.71 9.77
C LYS A 214 19.28 10.81 8.48
N TYR A 215 18.59 11.04 7.35
CA TYR A 215 19.18 10.98 6.03
C TYR A 215 18.88 12.24 5.22
N LYS A 216 19.86 12.64 4.42
CA LYS A 216 19.69 13.51 3.27
C LYS A 216 19.44 12.63 2.05
N ILE A 217 18.30 12.85 1.39
CA ILE A 217 17.97 12.18 0.14
C ILE A 217 18.61 12.99 -0.99
N VAL A 218 19.44 12.35 -1.81
CA VAL A 218 20.15 12.99 -2.92
C VAL A 218 19.86 12.27 -4.23
N ALA A 219 19.79 13.02 -5.34
CA ALA A 219 19.69 12.44 -6.67
C ALA A 219 21.04 11.83 -7.08
N THR A 220 21.02 10.65 -7.71
CA THR A 220 22.24 9.98 -8.21
C THR A 220 22.46 10.20 -9.70
N ASP A 221 21.43 10.62 -10.43
CA ASP A 221 21.48 11.06 -11.82
C ASP A 221 20.37 12.08 -12.09
N ASN A 222 20.37 12.67 -13.29
CA ASN A 222 19.34 13.62 -13.74
C ASN A 222 18.58 13.09 -14.96
N GLU A 223 18.65 11.78 -15.22
CA GLU A 223 18.01 11.18 -16.39
C GLU A 223 16.49 11.09 -16.17
N PRO A 224 15.67 11.26 -17.22
CA PRO A 224 14.22 11.20 -17.08
C PRO A 224 13.73 9.91 -16.42
N VAL A 225 12.76 10.04 -15.51
CA VAL A 225 12.00 8.91 -14.94
C VAL A 225 10.59 9.00 -15.49
N GLN A 226 10.16 7.95 -16.20
CA GLN A 226 8.81 7.87 -16.75
C GLN A 226 7.90 7.09 -15.81
N MET A 227 6.59 7.38 -15.86
CA MET A 227 5.58 6.64 -15.13
C MET A 227 4.96 5.57 -16.03
N LEU A 228 4.93 4.32 -15.56
CA LEU A 228 4.23 3.21 -16.18
C LEU A 228 2.94 2.91 -15.43
N HIS A 229 1.89 2.54 -16.15
CA HIS A 229 0.62 2.13 -15.55
C HIS A 229 0.54 0.59 -15.48
N LEU A 230 0.89 0.02 -14.33
CA LEU A 230 0.89 -1.42 -14.05
C LEU A 230 -0.08 -1.74 -12.89
N GLY A 231 -1.34 -1.34 -13.04
CA GLY A 231 -2.34 -1.32 -11.96
C GLY A 231 -2.28 -0.03 -11.13
N ILE A 232 -1.06 0.41 -10.81
CA ILE A 232 -0.73 1.76 -10.33
C ILE A 232 0.37 2.40 -11.16
N LEU A 233 0.56 3.70 -10.93
CA LEU A 233 1.70 4.45 -11.44
C LEU A 233 2.97 4.03 -10.71
N VAL A 234 3.89 3.43 -11.45
CA VAL A 234 5.22 3.03 -10.97
C VAL A 234 6.31 3.63 -11.86
N PRO A 235 7.52 3.88 -11.33
CA PRO A 235 8.66 4.29 -12.15
C PRO A 235 9.02 3.23 -13.20
N ASN A 236 9.47 3.67 -14.37
CA ASN A 236 9.94 2.77 -15.45
C ASN A 236 11.32 2.13 -15.18
N ARG A 237 12.05 2.63 -14.18
CA ARG A 237 13.39 2.18 -13.77
C ARG A 237 13.56 2.38 -12.26
N GLU A 238 14.64 1.83 -11.70
CA GLU A 238 15.02 2.10 -10.30
C GLU A 238 15.14 3.61 -10.06
N LEU A 239 14.63 4.08 -8.92
CA LEU A 239 14.66 5.50 -8.59
C LEU A 239 16.11 5.97 -8.38
N PRO A 240 16.54 7.06 -9.05
CA PRO A 240 17.92 7.54 -8.98
C PRO A 240 18.15 8.35 -7.70
N ILE A 241 18.02 7.71 -6.53
CA ILE A 241 18.20 8.36 -5.23
C ILE A 241 19.13 7.57 -4.32
N ALA A 242 19.84 8.30 -3.46
CA ALA A 242 20.66 7.75 -2.38
C ALA A 242 20.30 8.40 -1.04
N PHE A 243 20.50 7.64 0.04
CA PHE A 243 20.28 8.07 1.42
C PHE A 243 21.64 8.30 2.09
N CYS A 244 22.08 9.56 2.15
CA CYS A 244 23.31 9.93 2.85
C CYS A 244 22.99 10.25 4.30
N ARG A 245 23.67 9.64 5.25
CA ARG A 245 23.49 9.95 6.67
C ARG A 245 23.81 11.43 6.94
N ARG A 246 22.94 12.10 7.70
CA ARG A 246 23.14 13.48 8.14
C ARG A 246 24.18 13.58 9.25
#